data_AF-A0A7C1B0L0-F1
#
_entry.id   AF-A0A7C1B0L0-F1
#
_cell.length_a   1.000
_cell.length_b   1.000
_cell.length_c   1.000
_cell.angle_alpha   90.00
_cell.angle_beta   90.00
_cell.angle_gamma   90.00
#
_symmetry.space_group_name_H-M   'P 1'
#
loop_
_entity.id
_entity.type
_entity.pdbx_description
1 polymer ?
#
loop_
_entity_poly.entity_id
_entity_poly.type
_entity_poly.pdbx_seq_one_letter_code
_entity_poly.pdbx_strand_id
1 'polypeptide(L)'
;RVIGESARDAIIMLDYNGNICYWNKAAEEMFGYKEEEVIGRNLYGLITPNSLGEKHVEAFSRFQETGKLTTLAGRTLEVPAKKRDGTEFIMEMSLSAAKIGGKWHAIGIIRDITDRKQMEKKLKEKIDELERYKKLTVGRELRMIELKQRIKELEEEIRKLQEEKKT
;
A
#
# COMPACT_ATOMS: atom_id res chain seq x y z
N ARG A 1 26.21 -19.99 7.11
CA ARG A 1 26.04 -18.52 6.88
C ARG A 1 24.66 -18.16 7.47
N VAL A 2 24.57 -17.77 8.74
CA VAL A 2 23.31 -17.87 9.53
C VAL A 2 22.45 -16.59 9.51
N ILE A 3 22.98 -15.46 9.03
CA ILE A 3 22.37 -14.14 9.26
C ILE A 3 21.11 -13.88 8.39
N GLY A 4 20.89 -14.64 7.30
CA GLY A 4 19.74 -14.43 6.39
C GLY A 4 18.55 -15.39 6.59
N GLU A 5 18.75 -16.56 7.20
CA GLU A 5 17.73 -17.62 7.31
C GLU A 5 16.70 -17.35 8.41
N SER A 6 17.03 -16.53 9.41
CA SER A 6 16.13 -16.12 10.50
C SER A 6 15.39 -14.81 10.23
N ALA A 7 15.62 -14.18 9.07
CA ALA A 7 14.96 -12.93 8.72
C ALA A 7 13.48 -13.19 8.40
N ARG A 8 12.59 -12.38 8.97
CA ARG A 8 11.16 -12.39 8.60
C ARG A 8 10.90 -11.77 7.23
N ASP A 9 11.80 -10.90 6.80
CA ASP A 9 11.72 -10.25 5.50
C ASP A 9 12.42 -11.12 4.44
N ALA A 10 11.85 -11.11 3.23
CA ALA A 10 12.45 -11.77 2.09
C ALA A 10 13.72 -11.02 1.67
N ILE A 11 14.82 -11.75 1.50
CA ILE A 11 16.12 -11.19 1.08
C ILE A 11 16.51 -11.84 -0.23
N ILE A 12 16.71 -11.01 -1.25
CA ILE A 12 17.07 -11.41 -2.60
C ILE A 12 18.34 -10.67 -2.99
N MET A 13 19.28 -11.36 -3.64
CA MET A 13 20.43 -10.74 -4.29
C MET A 13 20.42 -11.05 -5.78
N LEU A 14 20.72 -10.03 -6.59
CA LEU A 14 20.90 -10.15 -8.03
C LEU A 14 22.35 -9.91 -8.39
N ASP A 15 22.84 -10.67 -9.37
CA ASP A 15 24.10 -10.41 -10.03
C ASP A 15 24.01 -9.19 -10.98
N TYR A 16 25.13 -8.88 -11.62
CA TYR A 16 25.22 -7.77 -12.57
C TYR A 16 24.37 -7.96 -13.84
N ASN A 17 23.84 -9.16 -14.12
CA ASN A 17 22.94 -9.43 -15.24
C ASN A 17 21.46 -9.43 -14.83
N GLY A 18 21.17 -9.25 -13.54
CA GLY A 18 19.80 -9.29 -13.01
C GLY A 18 19.32 -10.70 -12.69
N ASN A 19 20.25 -11.66 -12.66
CA ASN A 19 19.96 -13.04 -12.30
C ASN A 19 20.03 -13.20 -10.79
N ILE A 20 19.13 -14.00 -10.24
CA ILE A 20 19.07 -14.27 -8.80
C ILE A 20 20.29 -15.09 -8.39
N CYS A 21 21.06 -14.61 -7.42
CA CYS A 21 22.23 -15.30 -6.86
C CYS A 21 22.12 -15.57 -5.36
N TYR A 22 21.06 -15.08 -4.72
CA TYR A 22 20.69 -15.42 -3.35
C TYR A 22 19.19 -15.31 -3.15
N TRP A 23 18.61 -16.28 -2.44
CA TRP A 23 17.18 -16.34 -2.17
C TRP A 23 16.93 -16.98 -0.80
N ASN A 24 16.59 -16.19 0.21
CA ASN A 24 16.41 -16.76 1.56
C ASN A 24 15.06 -17.51 1.72
N LYS A 25 14.94 -18.24 2.83
CA LYS A 25 13.73 -18.99 3.17
C LYS A 25 12.45 -18.14 3.20
N ALA A 26 12.53 -16.90 3.70
CA ALA A 26 11.39 -15.98 3.71
C ALA A 26 10.96 -15.59 2.28
N ALA A 27 11.89 -15.48 1.33
CA ALA A 27 11.55 -15.28 -0.08
C ALA A 27 10.83 -16.52 -0.66
N GLU A 28 11.24 -17.74 -0.28
CA GLU A 28 10.52 -18.96 -0.69
C GLU A 28 9.08 -18.95 -0.21
N GLU A 29 8.88 -18.66 1.07
CA GLU A 29 7.56 -18.61 1.69
C GLU A 29 6.69 -17.49 1.09
N MET A 30 7.30 -16.33 0.79
CA MET A 30 6.58 -15.17 0.23
C MET A 30 6.13 -15.39 -1.22
N PHE A 31 7.02 -15.88 -2.09
CA PHE A 31 6.74 -15.97 -3.53
C PHE A 31 6.37 -17.38 -4.01
N GLY A 32 6.57 -18.41 -3.19
CA GLY A 32 6.23 -19.81 -3.52
C GLY A 32 7.23 -20.53 -4.43
N TYR A 33 8.44 -20.00 -4.56
CA TYR A 33 9.53 -20.62 -5.32
C TYR A 33 10.67 -21.05 -4.40
N LYS A 34 11.17 -22.27 -4.59
CA LYS A 34 12.38 -22.73 -3.91
C LYS A 34 13.62 -22.06 -4.45
N GLU A 35 14.63 -21.87 -3.59
CA GLU A 35 15.92 -21.28 -4.00
C GLU A 35 16.47 -22.00 -5.23
N GLU A 36 16.47 -23.33 -5.23
CA GLU A 36 17.02 -24.15 -6.31
C GLU A 36 16.26 -23.98 -7.65
N GLU A 37 15.01 -23.50 -7.61
CA GLU A 37 14.20 -23.24 -8.82
C GLU A 37 14.46 -21.86 -9.44
N VAL A 38 15.11 -20.95 -8.69
CA VAL A 38 15.22 -19.53 -9.06
C VAL A 38 16.64 -19.02 -9.21
N ILE A 39 17.63 -19.65 -8.56
CA ILE A 39 19.03 -19.29 -8.75
C ILE A 39 19.39 -19.33 -10.25
N GLY A 40 20.04 -18.26 -10.73
CA GLY A 40 20.45 -18.08 -12.11
C GLY A 40 19.35 -17.56 -13.05
N ARG A 41 18.09 -17.46 -12.61
CA ARG A 41 16.99 -16.91 -13.41
C ARG A 41 16.88 -15.40 -13.24
N ASN A 42 16.38 -14.72 -14.27
CA ASN A 42 16.10 -13.29 -14.20
C ASN A 42 14.92 -13.00 -13.26
N LEU A 43 15.10 -12.09 -12.30
CA LEU A 43 14.10 -11.76 -11.29
C LEU A 43 12.81 -11.18 -11.89
N TYR A 44 12.94 -10.27 -12.86
CA TYR A 44 11.81 -9.51 -13.39
C TYR A 44 10.84 -10.41 -14.16
N GLY A 45 11.34 -11.40 -14.87
CA GLY A 45 10.50 -12.40 -15.53
C GLY A 45 9.75 -13.34 -14.56
N LEU A 46 10.11 -13.34 -13.27
CA LEU A 46 9.59 -14.27 -12.28
C LEU A 46 8.53 -13.66 -11.37
N ILE A 47 8.81 -12.48 -10.81
CA ILE A 47 7.99 -11.88 -9.73
C ILE A 47 7.35 -10.54 -10.11
N THR A 48 7.66 -9.98 -11.28
CA THR A 48 7.10 -8.70 -11.72
C THR A 48 5.82 -8.93 -12.52
N PRO A 49 4.71 -8.24 -12.19
CA PRO A 49 3.51 -8.25 -13.03
C PRO A 49 3.79 -7.74 -14.45
N ASN A 50 3.11 -8.30 -15.44
CA ASN A 50 3.30 -7.95 -16.85
C ASN A 50 3.09 -6.44 -17.14
N SER A 51 2.30 -5.75 -16.30
CA SER A 51 2.01 -4.32 -16.41
C SER A 51 3.22 -3.40 -16.16
N LEU A 52 4.33 -3.92 -15.64
CA LEU A 52 5.50 -3.15 -15.22
C LEU A 52 6.76 -3.38 -16.06
N GLY A 53 6.72 -4.26 -17.06
CA GLY A 53 7.90 -4.81 -17.75
C GLY A 53 8.93 -3.78 -18.26
N GLU A 54 8.48 -2.66 -18.84
CA GLU A 54 9.40 -1.69 -19.46
C GLU A 54 10.19 -0.83 -18.45
N LYS A 55 9.57 -0.45 -17.32
CA LYS A 55 10.19 0.47 -16.35
C LYS A 55 11.34 -0.15 -15.56
N HIS A 56 11.32 -1.47 -15.40
CA HIS A 56 12.36 -2.18 -14.65
C HIS A 56 13.63 -2.39 -15.46
N VAL A 57 13.51 -2.56 -16.78
CA VAL A 57 14.66 -2.74 -17.68
C VAL A 57 15.54 -1.50 -17.66
N GLU A 58 14.96 -0.31 -17.80
CA GLU A 58 15.72 0.96 -17.79
C GLU A 58 16.43 1.19 -16.44
N ALA A 59 15.72 0.96 -15.32
CA ALA A 59 16.28 1.13 -13.99
C ALA A 59 17.45 0.17 -13.72
N PHE A 60 17.36 -1.06 -14.23
CA PHE A 60 18.41 -2.06 -14.09
C PHE A 60 19.62 -1.76 -14.98
N SER A 61 19.43 -1.36 -16.23
CA SER A 61 20.52 -0.94 -17.12
C SER A 61 21.35 0.18 -16.51
N ARG A 62 20.69 1.19 -15.90
CA ARG A 62 21.40 2.26 -15.20
C ARG A 62 22.18 1.77 -13.97
N PHE A 63 21.64 0.79 -13.25
CA PHE A 63 22.34 0.15 -12.13
C PHE A 63 23.61 -0.57 -12.60
N GLN A 64 23.57 -1.27 -13.74
CA GLN A 64 24.73 -1.94 -14.31
C GLN A 64 25.89 -0.97 -14.58
N GLU A 65 25.58 0.20 -15.13
CA GLU A 65 26.59 1.20 -15.49
C GLU A 65 27.14 1.96 -14.29
N THR A 66 26.28 2.33 -13.34
CA THR A 66 26.62 3.33 -12.31
C THR A 66 26.72 2.76 -10.91
N GLY A 67 26.24 1.54 -10.67
CA GLY A 67 25.99 0.99 -9.33
C GLY A 67 24.91 1.73 -8.55
N LYS A 68 24.28 2.76 -9.15
CA LYS A 68 23.22 3.53 -8.52
C LYS A 68 21.90 2.83 -8.80
N LEU A 69 21.30 2.32 -7.75
CA LEU A 69 19.90 1.91 -7.79
C LEU A 69 19.07 3.17 -7.96
N THR A 70 18.27 3.22 -9.02
CA THR A 70 17.41 4.38 -9.30
C THR A 70 16.24 4.37 -8.34
N THR A 71 16.48 4.79 -7.11
CA THR A 71 15.47 5.20 -6.14
C THR A 71 16.04 6.13 -5.10
N LEU A 72 15.31 7.22 -4.88
CA LEU A 72 15.57 8.30 -3.93
C LEU A 72 16.26 7.77 -2.66
N ALA A 73 17.50 8.22 -2.45
CA ALA A 73 18.34 7.86 -1.32
C ALA A 73 17.52 7.67 -0.03
N GLY A 74 17.41 6.41 0.42
CA GLY A 74 16.80 6.05 1.71
C GLY A 74 15.29 5.85 1.76
N ARG A 75 14.56 5.77 0.63
CA ARG A 75 13.11 5.48 0.64
C ARG A 75 12.80 4.03 0.25
N THR A 76 11.86 3.41 0.97
CA THR A 76 11.21 2.16 0.57
C THR A 76 10.25 2.39 -0.59
N LEU A 77 10.11 1.40 -1.47
CA LEU A 77 9.17 1.43 -2.59
C LEU A 77 8.03 0.47 -2.36
N GLU A 78 6.81 0.95 -2.55
CA GLU A 78 5.64 0.09 -2.67
C GLU A 78 5.41 -0.23 -4.16
N VAL A 79 5.55 -1.51 -4.51
CA VAL A 79 5.36 -1.98 -5.89
C VAL A 79 4.55 -3.27 -5.88
N PRO A 80 3.72 -3.51 -6.92
CA PRO A 80 3.03 -4.78 -7.04
C PRO A 80 4.02 -5.88 -7.45
N ALA A 81 3.77 -7.07 -6.94
CA ALA A 81 4.54 -8.28 -7.15
C ALA A 81 3.60 -9.45 -7.42
N LYS A 82 4.13 -10.52 -8.00
CA LYS A 82 3.38 -11.73 -8.33
C LYS A 82 4.04 -12.96 -7.72
N LYS A 83 3.23 -13.82 -7.10
CA LYS A 83 3.63 -15.13 -6.57
C LYS A 83 3.56 -16.21 -7.66
N ARG A 84 4.10 -17.41 -7.38
CA ARG A 84 4.08 -18.56 -8.30
C ARG A 84 2.68 -18.95 -8.77
N ASP A 85 1.71 -18.92 -7.87
CA ASP A 85 0.30 -19.25 -8.14
C ASP A 85 -0.42 -18.17 -8.98
N GLY A 86 0.26 -17.04 -9.21
CA GLY A 86 -0.26 -15.90 -9.95
C GLY A 86 -0.91 -14.83 -9.09
N THR A 87 -1.00 -15.03 -7.78
CA THR A 87 -1.54 -14.04 -6.84
C THR A 87 -0.67 -12.79 -6.85
N GLU A 88 -1.30 -11.64 -7.11
CA GLU A 88 -0.65 -10.34 -7.00
C GLU A 88 -0.79 -9.78 -5.60
N PHE A 89 0.27 -9.15 -5.11
CA PHE A 89 0.33 -8.54 -3.79
C PHE A 89 1.17 -7.26 -3.82
N ILE A 90 1.02 -6.40 -2.81
CA ILE A 90 1.85 -5.20 -2.71
C ILE A 90 3.03 -5.48 -1.80
N MET A 91 4.23 -5.32 -2.35
CA MET A 91 5.47 -5.41 -1.59
C MET A 91 6.07 -4.04 -1.33
N GLU A 92 6.61 -3.88 -0.13
CA GLU A 92 7.51 -2.80 0.25
C GLU A 92 8.94 -3.31 0.12
N MET A 93 9.80 -2.62 -0.65
CA MET A 93 11.19 -3.02 -0.81
C MET A 93 12.19 -1.90 -0.49
N SER A 94 13.33 -2.29 0.09
CA SER A 94 14.53 -1.46 0.17
C SER A 94 15.63 -2.07 -0.67
N LEU A 95 16.29 -1.24 -1.48
CA LEU A 95 17.36 -1.67 -2.38
C LEU A 95 18.70 -1.13 -1.90
N SER A 96 19.72 -1.98 -1.88
CA SER A 96 21.12 -1.60 -1.65
C SER A 96 22.03 -2.26 -2.68
N ALA A 97 23.19 -1.65 -2.92
CA ALA A 97 24.16 -2.12 -3.90
C ALA A 97 25.46 -2.51 -3.20
N ALA A 98 26.06 -3.63 -3.60
CA ALA A 98 27.35 -4.08 -3.12
C ALA A 98 28.26 -4.43 -4.30
N LYS A 99 29.56 -4.16 -4.16
CA LYS A 99 30.56 -4.56 -5.15
C LYS A 99 31.23 -5.85 -4.70
N ILE A 100 31.01 -6.94 -5.43
CA ILE A 100 31.54 -8.28 -5.12
C ILE A 100 32.34 -8.74 -6.34
N GLY A 101 33.62 -9.09 -6.13
CA GLY A 101 34.50 -9.50 -7.24
C GLY A 101 34.63 -8.44 -8.36
N GLY A 102 34.56 -7.15 -7.99
CA GLY A 102 34.61 -6.04 -8.95
C GLY A 102 33.30 -5.74 -9.69
N LYS A 103 32.26 -6.54 -9.52
CA LYS A 103 30.95 -6.36 -10.19
C LYS A 103 29.86 -5.92 -9.20
N TRP A 104 28.95 -5.08 -9.66
CA TRP A 104 27.81 -4.64 -8.87
C TRP A 104 26.79 -5.75 -8.69
N HIS A 105 26.28 -5.90 -7.47
CA HIS A 105 25.21 -6.78 -7.07
C HIS A 105 24.12 -5.95 -6.39
N ALA A 106 22.86 -6.20 -6.73
CA ALA A 106 21.73 -5.55 -6.11
C ALA A 106 21.20 -6.45 -4.99
N ILE A 107 20.90 -5.87 -3.83
CA ILE A 107 20.32 -6.56 -2.68
C ILE A 107 18.97 -5.91 -2.40
N GLY A 108 17.92 -6.72 -2.45
CA GLY A 108 16.56 -6.33 -2.10
C GLY A 108 16.14 -6.97 -0.78
N ILE A 109 15.65 -6.16 0.15
CA ILE A 109 14.91 -6.62 1.33
C ILE A 109 13.45 -6.26 1.10
N ILE A 110 12.58 -7.25 1.20
CA ILE A 110 11.19 -7.18 0.74
C ILE A 110 10.25 -7.60 1.87
N ARG A 111 9.18 -6.83 2.04
CA ARG A 111 8.11 -7.09 3.00
C ARG A 111 6.76 -7.07 2.29
N ASP A 112 5.93 -8.08 2.54
CA ASP A 112 4.53 -8.07 2.12
C ASP A 112 3.77 -7.09 3.02
N ILE A 113 3.15 -6.07 2.42
CA ILE A 113 2.37 -5.05 3.14
C ILE A 113 0.87 -5.13 2.82
N THR A 114 0.43 -6.24 2.25
CA THR A 114 -0.96 -6.43 1.80
C THR A 114 -1.94 -6.29 2.97
N ASP A 115 -1.67 -6.94 4.10
CA ASP A 115 -2.52 -6.86 5.29
C ASP A 115 -2.59 -5.43 5.84
N ARG A 116 -1.44 -4.73 5.90
CA ARG A 116 -1.35 -3.33 6.32
C ARG A 116 -2.25 -2.45 5.44
N LYS A 117 -2.13 -2.59 4.11
CA LYS A 117 -2.94 -1.82 3.14
C LYS A 117 -4.43 -2.14 3.23
N GLN A 118 -4.79 -3.40 3.45
CA GLN A 118 -6.19 -3.78 3.63
C GLN A 118 -6.78 -3.18 4.91
N MET A 119 -6.01 -3.15 6.01
CA MET A 119 -6.44 -2.52 7.25
C MET A 119 -6.57 -0.99 7.10
N GLU A 120 -5.59 -0.34 6.48
CA GLU A 120 -5.64 1.10 6.19
C GLU A 120 -6.87 1.46 5.34
N LYS A 121 -7.18 0.66 4.32
CA LYS A 121 -8.36 0.84 3.47
C LYS A 121 -9.66 0.71 4.27
N LYS A 122 -9.80 -0.36 5.08
CA LYS A 122 -10.98 -0.56 5.93
C LYS A 122 -11.17 0.58 6.94
N LEU A 123 -10.07 1.05 7.53
CA LEU A 123 -10.11 2.18 8.46
C LEU A 123 -10.59 3.45 7.76
N LYS A 124 -10.06 3.74 6.56
CA LYS A 124 -10.49 4.89 5.76
C LYS A 124 -11.98 4.82 5.41
N GLU A 125 -12.46 3.66 4.97
CA GLU A 125 -13.89 3.45 4.68
C GLU A 125 -14.77 3.72 5.90
N LYS A 126 -14.32 3.31 7.10
CA LYS A 126 -15.04 3.58 8.36
C LYS A 126 -15.03 5.05 8.75
N ILE A 127 -13.93 5.76 8.53
CA ILE A 127 -13.85 7.21 8.76
C ILE A 127 -14.83 7.93 7.82
N ASP A 128 -14.83 7.59 6.53
CA ASP A 128 -15.73 8.19 5.53
C ASP A 128 -17.22 7.90 5.83
N GLU A 129 -17.53 6.75 6.43
CA GLU A 129 -18.87 6.39 6.90
C GLU A 129 -19.28 7.25 8.10
N LEU A 130 -18.40 7.40 9.10
CA LEU A 130 -18.66 8.22 10.29
C LEU A 130 -18.83 9.69 9.95
N GLU A 131 -18.04 10.22 9.00
CA GLU A 131 -18.18 11.61 8.54
C GLU A 131 -19.54 11.85 7.88
N ARG A 132 -20.00 10.91 7.05
CA ARG A 132 -21.34 10.97 6.45
C ARG A 132 -22.44 10.92 7.51
N TYR A 133 -22.32 10.03 8.49
CA TYR A 133 -23.27 9.93 9.59
C TYR A 133 -23.32 11.22 10.43
N LYS A 134 -22.16 11.80 10.74
CA LYS A 134 -22.06 13.08 11.47
C LYS A 134 -22.74 14.22 10.70
N LYS A 135 -22.49 14.34 9.39
CA LYS A 135 -23.12 15.37 8.54
C LYS A 135 -24.64 15.23 8.51
N LEU A 136 -25.15 14.01 8.41
CA LEU A 136 -26.60 13.74 8.45
C LEU A 136 -27.20 14.10 9.81
N THR A 137 -26.52 13.75 10.91
CA THR A 137 -27.00 14.00 12.27
C THR A 137 -27.08 15.50 12.57
N VAL A 138 -26.01 16.25 12.27
CA VAL A 138 -26.02 17.71 12.41
C VAL A 138 -27.13 18.34 11.56
N GLY A 139 -27.31 17.88 10.31
CA GLY A 139 -28.40 18.37 9.45
C GLY A 139 -29.81 18.01 9.97
N ARG A 140 -29.97 16.94 10.74
CA ARG A 140 -31.23 16.61 11.42
C ARG A 140 -31.45 17.49 12.65
N GLU A 141 -30.43 17.71 13.46
CA GLU A 141 -30.50 18.58 14.64
C GLU A 141 -30.84 20.02 14.27
N LEU A 142 -30.18 20.57 13.24
CA LEU A 142 -30.49 21.90 12.72
C LEU A 142 -31.93 22.02 12.24
N ARG A 143 -32.42 21.04 11.48
CA ARG A 143 -33.83 20.98 11.07
C ARG A 143 -34.77 20.88 12.27
N MET A 144 -34.41 20.13 13.30
CA MET A 144 -35.24 20.00 14.49
C MET A 144 -35.32 21.31 15.28
N ILE A 145 -34.22 22.06 15.36
CA ILE A 145 -34.19 23.39 15.98
C ILE A 145 -35.09 24.35 15.21
N GLU A 146 -34.95 24.39 13.88
CA GLU A 146 -35.78 25.24 13.00
C GLU A 146 -37.27 24.90 13.12
N LEU A 147 -37.63 23.61 13.10
CA LEU A 147 -39.00 23.16 13.27
C LEU A 147 -39.57 23.54 14.65
N LYS A 148 -38.79 23.38 15.73
CA LYS A 148 -39.23 23.79 17.08
C LYS A 148 -39.48 25.29 17.17
N GLN A 149 -38.64 26.10 16.51
CA GLN A 149 -38.82 27.55 16.48
C GLN A 149 -40.07 27.92 15.69
N ARG A 150 -40.30 27.29 14.54
CA ARG A 150 -41.51 27.50 13.74
C ARG A 150 -42.79 27.09 14.48
N ILE A 151 -42.77 25.99 15.24
CA ILE A 151 -43.91 25.56 16.07
C ILE A 151 -44.24 26.64 17.11
N LYS A 152 -43.23 27.18 17.82
CA LYS A 152 -43.46 28.26 18.79
C LYS A 152 -44.08 29.51 18.17
N GLU A 153 -43.58 29.93 17.00
CA GLU A 153 -44.13 31.09 16.28
C GLU A 153 -45.61 30.87 15.92
N LEU A 154 -45.95 29.70 15.39
CA LEU A 154 -47.33 29.35 15.04
C LEU A 154 -48.23 29.28 16.27
N GLU A 155 -47.74 28.75 17.39
CA GLU A 155 -48.48 28.72 18.66
C GLU A 155 -48.81 30.14 19.15
N GLU A 156 -47.87 31.08 19.04
CA GLU A 156 -48.10 32.49 19.39
C GLU A 156 -49.09 33.19 18.43
N GLU A 157 -48.99 32.95 17.12
CA GLU A 157 -49.93 33.46 16.13
C GLU A 157 -51.37 32.95 16.38
N ILE A 158 -51.53 31.64 16.63
CA ILE A 158 -52.83 31.05 16.95
C ILE A 158 -53.40 31.67 18.23
N ARG A 159 -52.58 31.89 19.27
CA ARG A 159 -53.03 32.53 20.51
C ARG A 159 -53.55 33.94 20.26
N LYS A 160 -52.83 34.76 19.49
CA LYS A 160 -53.25 36.13 19.14
C LYS A 160 -54.58 36.14 18.38
N LEU A 161 -54.72 35.27 17.36
CA LEU A 161 -55.97 35.17 16.59
C LEU A 161 -57.17 34.72 17.45
N GLN A 162 -56.95 33.89 18.46
CA GLN A 162 -58.00 33.47 19.40
C GLN A 162 -58.41 34.59 20.37
N GLU A 163 -57.47 35.46 20.76
CA GLU A 163 -57.74 36.64 21.60
C GLU A 163 -58.51 37.71 20.80
N GLU A 164 -58.12 37.97 19.55
CA GLU A 164 -58.82 38.89 18.65
C GLU A 164 -60.27 38.45 18.36
N LYS A 165 -60.53 37.15 18.18
CA LYS A 165 -61.90 36.63 17.99
C LYS A 165 -62.80 36.70 19.23
N LYS A 166 -62.23 36.89 20.42
CA LYS A 166 -62.97 37.02 21.68
C LYS A 166 -63.33 38.48 22.01
N THR A 167 -62.84 39.43 21.22
CA THR A 167 -63.11 40.87 21.35
C THR A 167 -64.14 41.29 20.31
#